data_AF-A0A937EST1-F1
#
_entry.id   AF-A0A937EST1-F1
#
_cell.length_a   1.000
_cell.length_b   1.000
_cell.length_c   1.000
_cell.angle_alpha   90.00
_cell.angle_beta   90.00
_cell.angle_gamma   90.00
#
_symmetry.space_group_name_H-M   'P 1'
#
loop_
_entity.id
_entity.type
_entity.pdbx_description
1 polymer ?
#
loop_
_entity_poly.entity_id
_entity_poly.type
_entity_poly.pdbx_seq_one_letter_code
_entity_poly.pdbx_strand_id
1 'polypeptide(L)'
;MAIIVTLSPELEALLRDKAAQRGQDVNFVASELLTSVLEWEAQDSEAAIQGIQQGLDDFEAERSRSFQDFAEEQRRKYNLSADS
;
A
#
# COMPACT_ATOMS: atom_id res chain seq x y z
N MET A 1 17.80 -10.45 18.93
CA MET A 1 16.99 -9.88 20.05
C MET A 1 15.70 -10.68 20.12
N ALA A 2 15.17 -10.97 21.32
CA ALA A 2 13.91 -11.69 21.47
C ALA A 2 12.81 -10.72 21.92
N ILE A 3 11.65 -10.81 21.28
CA ILE A 3 10.44 -10.08 21.67
C ILE A 3 9.36 -11.10 22.04
N ILE A 4 8.56 -10.78 23.05
CA ILE A 4 7.40 -11.60 23.43
C ILE A 4 6.16 -10.81 23.02
N VAL A 5 5.34 -11.42 22.17
CA VAL A 5 4.09 -10.83 21.68
C VAL A 5 2.96 -11.80 22.01
N THR A 6 1.92 -11.28 22.67
CA THR A 6 0.70 -12.05 22.94
C THR A 6 -0.19 -11.98 21.72
N LEU A 7 -0.46 -13.11 21.08
CA LEU A 7 -1.36 -13.23 19.94
C LEU A 7 -2.75 -13.69 20.40
N SER A 8 -3.78 -13.35 19.64
CA SER A 8 -5.07 -14.03 19.82
C SER A 8 -4.94 -15.51 19.43
N PRO A 9 -5.74 -16.42 20.00
CA PRO A 9 -5.68 -17.85 19.66
C PRO A 9 -5.84 -18.11 18.16
N GLU A 10 -6.70 -17.34 17.50
CA GLU A 10 -6.98 -17.46 16.06
C GLU A 10 -5.75 -17.04 15.24
N LEU A 11 -5.09 -15.96 15.63
CA LEU A 11 -3.90 -15.46 14.94
C LEU A 11 -2.69 -16.40 15.14
N GLU A 12 -2.54 -16.95 16.34
CA GLU A 12 -1.52 -17.96 16.61
C GLU A 12 -1.73 -19.21 15.75
N ALA A 13 -2.96 -19.70 15.66
CA ALA A 13 -3.30 -20.86 14.83
C ALA A 13 -2.98 -20.60 13.35
N LEU A 14 -3.34 -19.43 12.83
CA LEU A 14 -3.06 -19.03 11.46
C LEU A 14 -1.55 -18.97 11.18
N LEU A 15 -0.78 -18.40 12.10
CA LEU A 15 0.68 -18.31 11.97
C LEU A 15 1.33 -19.70 11.97
N ARG A 16 0.88 -20.59 12.86
CA ARG A 16 1.36 -21.98 12.93
C ARG A 16 1.03 -22.75 11.67
N ASP A 17 -0.19 -22.61 11.15
CA ASP A 17 -0.61 -23.29 9.93
C ASP A 17 0.22 -22.80 8.72
N LYS A 18 0.44 -21.48 8.62
CA LYS A 18 1.30 -20.89 7.58
C LYS A 18 2.74 -21.38 7.67
N ALA A 19 3.30 -21.53 8.87
CA ALA A 19 4.63 -22.09 9.07
C ALA A 19 4.70 -23.57 8.67
N ALA A 20 3.69 -24.36 9.04
CA ALA A 20 3.59 -25.76 8.65
C ALA A 20 3.49 -25.94 7.12
N GLN A 21 2.66 -25.14 6.45
CA GLN A 21 2.52 -25.16 4.98
C GLN A 21 3.84 -24.86 4.27
N ARG A 22 4.68 -24.00 4.85
CA ARG A 22 6.00 -23.62 4.31
C ARG A 22 7.14 -24.54 4.75
N GLY A 23 6.89 -25.45 5.69
CA GLY A 23 7.95 -26.28 6.30
C GLY A 23 9.01 -25.45 7.04
N GLN A 24 8.63 -24.28 7.57
CA GLN A 24 9.52 -23.32 8.20
C GLN A 24 9.23 -23.18 9.71
N ASP A 25 10.22 -22.67 10.45
CA ASP A 25 10.02 -22.33 11.86
C ASP A 25 9.04 -21.17 12.03
N VAL A 26 8.18 -21.26 13.06
CA VAL A 26 7.16 -20.25 13.35
C VAL A 26 7.78 -18.87 13.61
N ASN A 27 8.93 -18.81 14.30
CA ASN A 27 9.59 -17.54 14.57
C ASN A 27 10.18 -16.93 13.31
N PHE A 28 10.68 -17.77 12.39
CA PHE A 28 11.17 -17.30 11.09
C PHE A 28 10.03 -16.68 10.27
N VAL A 29 8.90 -17.38 10.16
CA VAL A 29 7.72 -16.87 9.45
C VAL A 29 7.17 -15.61 10.10
N ALA A 30 7.14 -15.54 11.43
CA ALA A 30 6.73 -14.34 12.16
C ALA A 30 7.67 -13.15 11.85
N SER A 31 8.98 -13.39 11.85
CA SER A 31 9.97 -12.35 11.52
C SER A 31 9.81 -11.84 10.10
N GLU A 32 9.64 -12.74 9.11
CA GLU A 32 9.43 -12.34 7.71
C GLU A 32 8.16 -11.50 7.56
N LEU A 33 7.06 -11.89 8.21
CA LEU A 33 5.81 -11.13 8.14
C LEU A 33 5.94 -9.75 8.76
N LEU A 34 6.62 -9.63 9.90
CA LEU A 34 6.90 -8.34 10.52
C LEU A 34 7.77 -7.46 9.61
N THR A 35 8.82 -8.04 9.01
CA THR A 35 9.67 -7.33 8.03
C THR A 35 8.84 -6.81 6.86
N SER A 36 8.00 -7.66 6.24
CA SER A 36 7.19 -7.24 5.09
C SER A 36 6.20 -6.13 5.43
N VAL A 37 5.58 -6.16 6.62
CA VAL A 37 4.65 -5.11 7.05
C VAL A 37 5.37 -3.78 7.25
N LEU A 38 6.53 -3.79 7.91
CA LEU A 38 7.32 -2.58 8.16
C LEU A 38 7.90 -2.00 6.87
N GLU A 39 8.35 -2.84 5.95
CA GLU A 39 8.81 -2.41 4.62
C GLU A 39 7.67 -1.79 3.80
N TRP A 40 6.49 -2.41 3.81
CA TRP A 40 5.33 -1.87 3.11
C TRP A 40 4.88 -0.52 3.69
N GLU A 41 4.84 -0.38 5.02
CA GLU A 41 4.52 0.89 5.68
C GLU A 41 5.50 2.01 5.29
N ALA A 42 6.80 1.68 5.24
CA ALA A 42 7.82 2.63 4.82
C ALA A 42 7.69 3.03 3.34
N GLN A 43 7.49 2.05 2.45
CA GLN A 43 7.35 2.28 1.01
C GLN A 43 6.08 3.04 0.65
N ASP A 44 4.94 2.71 1.28
CA ASP A 44 3.67 3.40 1.04
C ASP A 44 3.76 4.87 1.48
N SER A 45 4.34 5.11 2.66
CA SER A 45 4.58 6.46 3.17
C SER A 45 5.51 7.26 2.27
N GLU A 46 6.62 6.66 1.81
CA GLU A 46 7.57 7.32 0.92
C GLU A 46 6.94 7.63 -0.44
N ALA A 47 6.21 6.68 -1.03
CA ALA A 47 5.53 6.88 -2.31
C ALA A 47 4.45 7.97 -2.23
N ALA A 48 3.70 8.04 -1.12
CA ALA A 48 2.72 9.09 -0.88
C ALA A 48 3.39 10.47 -0.77
N ILE A 49 4.49 10.59 -0.01
CA ILE A 49 5.25 11.84 0.13
C ILE A 49 5.82 12.28 -1.22
N GLN A 50 6.44 11.37 -1.96
CA GLN A 50 7.00 11.65 -3.29
C GLN A 50 5.91 12.10 -4.27
N GLY A 51 4.75 11.45 -4.27
CA GLY A 51 3.61 11.82 -5.11
C GLY A 51 3.07 13.22 -4.79
N ILE A 52 2.98 13.58 -3.50
CA ILE A 52 2.57 14.92 -3.08
C ILE A 52 3.60 15.97 -3.52
N GLN A 53 4.89 15.72 -3.27
CA GLN A 53 5.94 16.67 -3.66
C GLN A 53 5.96 16.89 -5.17
N GLN A 54 5.88 15.81 -5.95
CA GLN A 54 5.82 15.90 -7.42
C GLN A 54 4.61 16.71 -7.89
N GLY A 55 3.43 16.50 -7.28
CA GLY A 55 2.24 17.27 -7.61
C GLY A 55 2.37 18.77 -7.29
N LEU A 56 3.03 19.11 -6.17
CA LEU A 56 3.33 20.50 -5.81
C LEU A 56 4.32 21.12 -6.80
N ASP A 57 5.41 20.42 -7.13
CA ASP A 57 6.42 20.89 -8.09
C ASP A 57 5.83 21.08 -9.49
N ASP A 58 4.93 20.21 -9.92
CA ASP A 58 4.21 20.33 -11.20
C ASP A 58 3.23 21.50 -11.18
N PHE A 59 2.57 21.76 -10.05
CA PHE A 59 1.71 22.93 -9.91
C PHE A 59 2.52 24.24 -9.98
N GLU A 60 3.62 24.34 -9.24
CA GLU A 60 4.52 25.50 -9.25
C GLU A 60 5.14 25.75 -10.63
N ALA A 61 5.46 24.69 -11.36
CA ALA A 61 6.01 24.77 -12.71
C ALA A 61 4.95 24.95 -13.82
N GLU A 62 3.70 25.28 -13.46
CA GLU A 62 2.55 25.42 -14.37
C GLU A 62 2.25 24.15 -15.22
N ARG A 63 2.77 22.99 -14.82
CA ARG A 63 2.46 21.67 -15.39
C ARG A 63 1.21 21.06 -14.76
N SER A 64 0.22 21.90 -14.50
CA SER A 64 -1.09 21.50 -14.01
C SER A 64 -2.16 21.78 -15.06
N ARG A 65 -3.31 21.10 -14.96
CA ARG A 65 -4.43 21.31 -15.87
C ARG A 65 -5.75 21.34 -15.13
N SER A 66 -6.75 21.95 -15.76
CA SER A 66 -8.12 21.96 -15.27
C SER A 66 -8.65 20.54 -15.09
N PHE A 67 -9.22 20.27 -13.92
CA PHE A 67 -9.91 19.02 -13.65
C PHE A 67 -11.11 18.81 -14.60
N GLN A 68 -11.80 19.88 -14.97
CA GLN A 68 -12.94 19.82 -15.88
C GLN A 68 -12.52 19.29 -17.25
N ASP A 69 -11.46 19.85 -17.82
CA ASP A 69 -10.93 19.46 -19.13
C ASP A 69 -10.47 17.99 -19.11
N PHE A 70 -9.78 17.59 -18.04
CA PHE A 70 -9.38 16.19 -17.84
C PHE A 70 -10.60 15.25 -17.75
N ALA A 71 -11.60 15.59 -16.95
CA ALA A 71 -12.78 14.77 -16.75
C ALA A 71 -13.57 14.59 -18.05
N GLU A 72 -13.70 15.64 -18.86
CA GLU A 72 -14.31 15.57 -20.20
C GLU A 72 -13.51 14.68 -21.15
N GLU A 73 -12.17 14.78 -21.15
CA GLU A 73 -11.29 13.91 -21.94
C GLU A 73 -11.48 12.44 -21.56
N GLN A 74 -11.45 12.11 -20.26
CA GLN A 74 -11.60 10.71 -19.80
C GLN A 74 -12.99 10.16 -20.09
N ARG A 75 -14.06 10.96 -19.93
CA ARG A 75 -15.42 10.54 -20.27
C ARG A 75 -15.54 10.19 -21.75
N ARG A 76 -14.99 11.03 -22.64
CA ARG A 76 -14.94 10.74 -24.08
C ARG A 76 -14.12 9.49 -24.38
N LYS A 77 -12.95 9.34 -23.76
CA LYS A 77 -12.04 8.20 -23.99
C LYS A 77 -12.68 6.86 -23.62
N TYR A 78 -13.49 6.82 -22.57
CA TYR A 78 -14.10 5.59 -22.05
C TYR A 78 -15.60 5.48 -22.29
N ASN A 79 -16.20 6.36 -23.12
CA ASN A 79 -17.63 6.41 -23.39
C ASN A 79 -18.49 6.45 -22.11
N LEU A 80 -18.03 7.18 -21.09
CA LEU A 80 -18.78 7.35 -19.85
C LEU A 80 -19.81 8.48 -20.05
N SER A 81 -21.08 8.23 -19.67
CA SER A 81 -22.10 9.29 -19.72
C SER A 81 -21.71 10.46 -18.83
N ALA A 82 -22.04 11.67 -19.26
CA ALA A 82 -21.85 12.88 -18.48
C ALA A 82 -22.92 13.08 -17.40
N ASP A 83 -23.90 12.18 -17.29
CA ASP A 83 -25.09 12.38 -16.46
C ASP A 83 -24.82 12.23 -14.95
N SER A 84 -24.98 13.34 -14.24
CA SER A 84 -25.73 13.44 -12.99
C SER A 84 -26.48 14.77 -13.00
#